data_AF-A0A0S9E206-F1
#
_entry.id   AF-A0A0S9E206-F1
#
_cell.length_a   1.000
_cell.length_b   1.000
_cell.length_c   1.000
_cell.angle_alpha   90.00
_cell.angle_beta   90.00
_cell.angle_gamma   90.00
#
_symmetry.space_group_name_H-M   'P 1'
#
loop_
_entity.id
_entity.type
_entity.pdbx_description
1 polymer ?
#
loop_
_entity_poly.entity_id
_entity_poly.type
_entity_poly.pdbx_seq_one_letter_code
_entity_poly.pdbx_strand_id
1 'polypeptide(L)'
;MFVALSNDERDQTHGIWSLIEEFVEEMGTAPHGAEDQEDQEDQEDQEDEEERYKFDRFMSQMKRERLNEEELDALIASEGTVDFRDSDGCTPLITACESYRWAIENHFYATQEDDSEEDDEDGERSAEDRAQERAQDLAEAEEELAMHMFNLQAVLRRHPDVAARARDGSDAMGYAAASGSAEFIDLLLSHGAQVNAGTFAAAVEGLAIDVVRTLADRHAHLAAPNLVLVACTSSSDRPHKLEMVKYLVEHLHGDVNARTNLSMWSMQGRVRRQGTPLMAAALTDDLAVMGYLLSAGADVHAVDVYGNTALHYCSGQTWIAGDTDAMWFAGEENAQVVELLRQHGADDNARNAAGRTPADLAADEA
;
A
#
# COMPACT_ATOMS: atom_id res chain seq x y z
N MET A 1 49.45 33.56 -16.41
CA MET A 1 49.80 33.99 -17.79
C MET A 1 48.78 33.29 -18.69
N PHE A 2 47.62 33.88 -18.99
CA PHE A 2 47.34 34.62 -20.24
C PHE A 2 48.04 33.94 -21.44
N VAL A 3 47.36 33.42 -22.48
CA VAL A 3 46.49 34.10 -23.46
C VAL A 3 45.66 33.07 -24.26
N ALA A 4 44.51 33.54 -24.78
CA ALA A 4 43.50 32.87 -25.60
C ALA A 4 43.78 32.89 -27.14
N LEU A 5 42.77 32.44 -27.91
CA LEU A 5 42.48 32.62 -29.36
C LEU A 5 42.98 31.48 -30.29
N SER A 6 42.26 30.99 -31.31
CA SER A 6 40.91 31.23 -31.85
C SER A 6 40.60 30.15 -32.92
N ASN A 7 39.30 29.95 -33.22
CA ASN A 7 38.72 29.17 -34.34
C ASN A 7 39.36 29.43 -35.71
N ASP A 8 39.41 28.41 -36.58
CA ASP A 8 38.74 28.45 -37.90
C ASP A 8 38.49 27.04 -38.44
N GLU A 9 37.27 26.83 -38.93
CA GLU A 9 36.76 25.61 -39.56
C GLU A 9 37.31 25.49 -41.00
N ARG A 10 37.54 24.26 -41.47
CA ARG A 10 37.35 23.85 -42.87
C ARG A 10 37.55 22.34 -43.09
N ASP A 11 36.42 21.65 -43.25
CA ASP A 11 36.13 20.67 -44.32
C ASP A 11 37.04 19.43 -44.47
N GLN A 12 36.65 18.31 -43.83
CA GLN A 12 37.24 16.96 -44.05
C GLN A 12 36.18 15.84 -44.20
N THR A 13 34.94 16.15 -44.58
CA THR A 13 33.87 15.15 -44.73
C THR A 13 33.80 14.48 -46.11
N HIS A 14 34.72 14.77 -47.03
CA HIS A 14 34.72 14.23 -48.41
C HIS A 14 35.66 13.04 -48.65
N GLY A 15 36.32 12.49 -47.62
CA GLY A 15 37.30 11.40 -47.77
C GLY A 15 36.89 10.01 -47.25
N ILE A 16 35.77 9.90 -46.53
CA ILE A 16 35.38 8.63 -45.85
C ILE A 16 34.39 7.82 -46.70
N TRP A 17 33.53 8.48 -47.47
CA TRP A 17 32.48 7.81 -48.25
C TRP A 17 33.02 6.99 -49.44
N SER A 18 34.13 7.41 -50.06
CA SER A 18 34.73 6.66 -51.17
C SER A 18 35.40 5.35 -50.74
N LEU A 19 35.75 5.19 -49.46
CA LEU A 19 36.33 3.96 -48.91
C LEU A 19 35.26 2.92 -48.51
N ILE A 20 34.00 3.34 -48.35
CA ILE A 20 32.89 2.46 -47.98
C ILE A 20 32.29 1.79 -49.21
N GLU A 21 32.16 2.52 -50.33
CA GLU A 21 31.59 1.96 -51.57
C GLU A 21 32.51 0.89 -52.21
N GLU A 22 33.84 1.04 -52.08
CA GLU A 22 34.80 0.05 -52.60
C GLU A 22 34.82 -1.26 -51.78
N PHE A 23 34.37 -1.23 -50.51
CA PHE A 23 34.31 -2.41 -49.63
C PHE A 23 33.00 -3.21 -49.77
N VAL A 24 31.93 -2.57 -50.25
CA VAL A 24 30.60 -3.19 -50.41
C VAL A 24 30.48 -3.97 -51.73
N GLU A 25 31.25 -3.62 -52.77
CA GLU A 25 31.26 -4.36 -54.04
C GLU A 25 32.09 -5.67 -54.00
N GLU A 26 32.98 -5.84 -53.03
CA GLU A 26 33.88 -7.02 -52.94
C GLU A 26 33.30 -8.21 -52.13
N MET A 27 32.22 -7.99 -51.37
CA MET A 27 31.56 -9.01 -50.53
C MET A 27 30.23 -9.47 -51.13
N GLY A 28 30.30 -10.07 -52.31
CA GLY A 28 29.15 -10.69 -52.97
C GLY A 28 28.64 -11.94 -52.23
N THR A 29 27.32 -11.96 -51.99
CA THR A 29 26.44 -13.11 -51.76
C THR A 29 26.71 -14.00 -50.52
N ALA A 30 26.00 -13.73 -49.42
CA ALA A 30 25.68 -14.72 -48.39
C ALA A 30 24.53 -15.65 -48.88
N PRO A 31 24.53 -16.95 -48.54
CA PRO A 31 23.50 -17.89 -49.00
C PRO A 31 22.17 -17.69 -48.22
N HIS A 32 21.06 -18.08 -48.85
CA HIS A 32 19.67 -18.04 -48.33
C HIS A 32 19.45 -18.89 -47.05
N GLY A 33 19.96 -18.44 -45.90
CA GLY A 33 19.70 -19.04 -44.59
C GLY A 33 19.67 -18.06 -43.42
N ALA A 34 19.58 -16.75 -43.70
CA ALA A 34 19.57 -15.70 -42.68
C ALA A 34 18.16 -15.34 -42.17
N GLU A 35 17.12 -15.47 -43.01
CA GLU A 35 15.73 -15.23 -42.59
C GLU A 35 15.28 -16.28 -41.54
N ASP A 36 15.64 -17.55 -41.73
CA ASP A 36 15.34 -18.62 -40.76
C ASP A 36 16.13 -18.48 -39.44
N GLN A 37 17.22 -17.69 -39.41
CA GLN A 37 18.03 -17.46 -38.21
C GLN A 37 17.56 -16.23 -37.43
N GLU A 38 17.20 -15.14 -38.11
CA GLU A 38 16.59 -13.97 -37.48
C GLU A 38 15.21 -14.34 -36.88
N ASP A 39 14.38 -15.11 -37.59
CA ASP A 39 13.09 -15.60 -37.07
C ASP A 39 13.25 -16.60 -35.90
N GLN A 40 14.39 -17.31 -35.81
CA GLN A 40 14.71 -18.20 -34.70
C GLN A 40 15.30 -17.44 -33.51
N GLU A 41 16.16 -16.45 -33.73
CA GLU A 41 16.70 -15.59 -32.68
C GLU A 41 15.58 -14.73 -32.06
N ASP A 42 14.67 -14.17 -32.87
CA ASP A 42 13.49 -13.42 -32.39
C ASP A 42 12.48 -14.32 -31.66
N GLN A 43 12.40 -15.61 -31.99
CA GLN A 43 11.56 -16.60 -31.29
C GLN A 43 12.23 -17.10 -30.00
N GLU A 44 13.54 -17.34 -29.99
CA GLU A 44 14.30 -17.72 -28.81
C GLU A 44 14.30 -16.58 -27.77
N ASP A 45 14.46 -15.33 -28.19
CA ASP A 45 14.38 -14.14 -27.32
C ASP A 45 12.95 -13.97 -26.73
N GLN A 46 11.90 -14.29 -27.50
CA GLN A 46 10.50 -14.26 -27.03
C GLN A 46 10.16 -15.43 -26.10
N GLU A 47 10.61 -16.65 -26.39
CA GLU A 47 10.43 -17.82 -25.53
C GLU A 47 11.15 -17.62 -24.18
N ASP A 48 12.34 -17.02 -24.20
CA ASP A 48 13.09 -16.66 -22.99
C ASP A 48 12.37 -15.57 -22.16
N GLU A 49 11.72 -14.59 -22.79
CA GLU A 49 10.90 -13.59 -22.09
C GLU A 49 9.60 -14.17 -21.53
N GLU A 50 8.90 -15.03 -22.27
CA GLU A 50 7.67 -15.66 -21.79
C GLU A 50 7.92 -16.56 -20.59
N GLU A 51 8.99 -17.36 -20.60
CA GLU A 51 9.41 -18.16 -19.45
C GLU A 51 9.80 -17.28 -18.26
N ARG A 52 10.44 -16.13 -18.53
CA ARG A 52 10.89 -15.20 -17.48
C ARG A 52 9.75 -14.54 -16.71
N TYR A 53 8.63 -14.24 -17.37
CA TYR A 53 7.51 -13.50 -16.78
C TYR A 53 6.22 -14.33 -16.64
N LYS A 54 6.26 -15.64 -16.89
CA LYS A 54 5.07 -16.51 -16.79
C LYS A 54 4.35 -16.41 -15.44
N PHE A 55 5.08 -16.27 -14.33
CA PHE A 55 4.47 -16.12 -13.00
C PHE A 55 3.83 -14.75 -12.81
N ASP A 56 4.52 -13.68 -13.18
CA ASP A 56 3.97 -12.32 -13.13
C ASP A 56 2.70 -12.17 -13.98
N ARG A 57 2.69 -12.79 -15.17
CA ARG A 57 1.50 -12.88 -16.03
C ARG A 57 0.38 -13.64 -15.36
N PHE A 58 0.67 -14.84 -14.84
CA PHE A 58 -0.32 -15.67 -14.15
C PHE A 58 -0.93 -14.97 -12.93
N MET A 59 -0.11 -14.35 -12.07
CA MET A 59 -0.59 -13.58 -10.93
C MET A 59 -1.44 -12.38 -11.36
N SER A 60 -1.00 -11.65 -12.39
CA SER A 60 -1.71 -10.50 -12.94
C SER A 60 -3.08 -10.87 -13.52
N GLN A 61 -3.21 -12.07 -14.09
CA GLN A 61 -4.48 -12.58 -14.58
C GLN A 61 -5.39 -13.01 -13.42
N MET A 62 -4.86 -13.75 -12.44
CA MET A 62 -5.62 -14.19 -11.26
C MET A 62 -6.19 -13.02 -10.43
N LYS A 63 -5.55 -11.84 -10.50
CA LYS A 63 -6.04 -10.59 -9.89
C LYS A 63 -7.28 -10.01 -10.57
N ARG A 64 -7.55 -10.34 -11.83
CA ARG A 64 -8.60 -9.70 -12.65
C ARG A 64 -9.69 -10.68 -13.09
N GLU A 65 -9.36 -11.96 -13.14
CA GLU A 65 -10.18 -12.98 -13.76
C GLU A 65 -10.24 -14.26 -12.92
N ARG A 66 -11.25 -15.09 -13.22
CA ARG A 66 -11.37 -16.42 -12.65
C ARG A 66 -10.17 -17.27 -13.05
N LEU A 67 -9.52 -17.86 -12.06
CA LEU A 67 -8.32 -18.67 -12.22
C LEU A 67 -8.58 -19.88 -13.14
N ASN A 68 -7.67 -20.05 -14.10
CA ASN A 68 -7.60 -21.26 -14.92
C ASN A 68 -6.87 -22.37 -14.14
N GLU A 69 -7.61 -23.38 -13.68
CA GLU A 69 -7.06 -24.48 -12.91
C GLU A 69 -6.08 -25.35 -13.71
N GLU A 70 -6.29 -25.49 -15.03
CA GLU A 70 -5.38 -26.25 -15.90
C GLU A 70 -4.03 -25.55 -16.07
N GLU A 71 -4.04 -24.22 -16.20
CA GLU A 71 -2.81 -23.42 -16.25
C GLU A 71 -2.07 -23.47 -14.92
N LEU A 72 -2.79 -23.35 -13.79
CA LEU A 72 -2.19 -23.51 -12.47
C LEU A 72 -1.54 -24.90 -12.31
N ASP A 73 -2.23 -25.97 -12.72
CA ASP A 73 -1.69 -27.33 -12.64
C ASP A 73 -0.49 -27.54 -13.57
N ALA A 74 -0.47 -26.90 -14.74
CA ALA A 74 0.68 -26.92 -15.65
C ALA A 74 1.89 -26.22 -15.04
N LEU A 75 1.71 -25.04 -14.41
CA LEU A 75 2.78 -24.33 -13.70
C LEU A 75 3.28 -25.12 -12.48
N ILE A 76 2.39 -25.77 -11.73
CA ILE A 76 2.78 -26.66 -10.63
C ILE A 76 3.59 -27.85 -11.17
N ALA A 77 3.21 -28.40 -12.32
CA ALA A 77 3.93 -29.50 -12.94
C ALA A 77 5.33 -29.07 -13.43
N SER A 78 5.50 -27.83 -13.90
CA SER A 78 6.81 -27.30 -14.31
C SER A 78 7.73 -27.02 -13.11
N GLU A 79 7.20 -26.39 -12.06
CA GLU A 79 7.99 -25.95 -10.90
C GLU A 79 8.12 -27.00 -9.79
N GLY A 80 7.25 -28.01 -9.80
CA GLY A 80 7.14 -29.02 -8.75
C GLY A 80 6.51 -28.51 -7.45
N THR A 81 5.96 -27.29 -7.45
CA THR A 81 5.31 -26.67 -6.28
C THR A 81 4.26 -25.64 -6.71
N VAL A 82 3.25 -25.42 -5.87
CA VAL A 82 2.30 -24.30 -6.00
C VAL A 82 2.87 -22.99 -5.45
N ASP A 83 3.99 -23.03 -4.71
CA ASP A 83 4.58 -21.87 -4.05
C ASP A 83 5.62 -21.14 -4.94
N PHE A 84 5.45 -21.18 -6.26
CA PHE A 84 6.23 -20.35 -7.18
C PHE A 84 5.97 -18.86 -6.92
N ARG A 85 6.88 -17.99 -7.36
CA ARG A 85 6.87 -16.57 -7.00
C ARG A 85 7.00 -15.67 -8.23
N ASP A 86 6.25 -14.59 -8.23
CA ASP A 86 6.41 -13.49 -9.19
C ASP A 86 7.59 -12.57 -8.82
N SER A 87 7.77 -11.50 -9.59
CA SER A 87 8.82 -10.51 -9.37
C SER A 87 8.68 -9.73 -8.06
N ASP A 88 7.49 -9.66 -7.45
CA ASP A 88 7.23 -9.06 -6.12
C ASP A 88 7.45 -10.07 -4.99
N GLY A 89 7.68 -11.34 -5.33
CA GLY A 89 7.86 -12.43 -4.40
C GLY A 89 6.56 -12.97 -3.83
N CYS A 90 5.41 -12.65 -4.43
CA CYS A 90 4.10 -13.18 -4.06
C CYS A 90 3.92 -14.60 -4.58
N THR A 91 3.36 -15.49 -3.76
CA THR A 91 2.91 -16.83 -4.18
C THR A 91 1.45 -16.76 -4.65
N PRO A 92 0.90 -17.78 -5.33
CA PRO A 92 -0.52 -17.80 -5.71
C PRO A 92 -1.44 -17.63 -4.50
N LEU A 93 -1.06 -18.17 -3.34
CA LEU A 93 -1.84 -18.03 -2.12
C LEU A 93 -1.89 -16.57 -1.67
N ILE A 94 -0.74 -15.90 -1.63
CA ILE A 94 -0.66 -14.50 -1.21
C ILE A 94 -1.48 -13.61 -2.15
N THR A 95 -1.31 -13.78 -3.46
CA THR A 95 -2.05 -13.01 -4.46
C THR A 95 -3.56 -13.27 -4.36
N ALA A 96 -4.00 -14.52 -4.18
CA ALA A 96 -5.41 -14.84 -4.03
C ALA A 96 -6.01 -14.25 -2.73
N CYS A 97 -5.25 -14.28 -1.64
CA CYS A 97 -5.66 -13.67 -0.37
C CYS A 97 -5.75 -12.15 -0.45
N GLU A 98 -4.79 -11.51 -1.10
CA GLU A 98 -4.80 -10.07 -1.37
C GLU A 98 -6.05 -9.67 -2.15
N SER A 99 -6.29 -10.30 -3.30
CA SER A 99 -7.46 -10.00 -4.14
C SER A 99 -8.78 -10.25 -3.41
N TYR A 100 -8.89 -11.35 -2.66
CA TYR A 100 -10.10 -11.63 -1.90
C TYR A 100 -10.34 -10.61 -0.77
N ARG A 101 -9.29 -10.13 -0.11
CA ARG A 101 -9.39 -9.05 0.89
C ARG A 101 -9.94 -7.76 0.28
N TRP A 102 -9.47 -7.36 -0.90
CA TRP A 102 -9.97 -6.16 -1.59
C TRP A 102 -11.41 -6.35 -2.10
N ALA A 103 -11.77 -7.55 -2.56
CA ALA A 103 -13.15 -7.85 -2.97
C ALA A 103 -14.15 -7.77 -1.80
N ILE A 104 -13.76 -8.20 -0.60
CA ILE A 104 -14.56 -8.03 0.62
C ILE A 104 -14.80 -6.54 0.90
N GLU A 105 -13.75 -5.73 0.79
CA GLU A 105 -13.84 -4.28 1.01
C GLU A 105 -14.72 -3.60 -0.06
N ASN A 106 -14.58 -3.97 -1.33
CA ASN A 106 -15.42 -3.46 -2.42
C ASN A 106 -16.91 -3.79 -2.20
N HIS A 107 -17.19 -5.06 -1.88
CA HIS A 107 -18.56 -5.49 -1.55
C HIS A 107 -19.11 -4.75 -0.31
N PHE A 108 -18.30 -4.52 0.72
CA PHE A 108 -18.74 -3.73 1.88
C PHE A 108 -19.14 -2.30 1.47
N TYR A 109 -18.34 -1.62 0.65
CA TYR A 109 -18.67 -0.28 0.17
C TYR A 109 -19.93 -0.27 -0.70
N ALA A 110 -20.08 -1.21 -1.64
CA ALA A 110 -21.28 -1.33 -2.47
C ALA A 110 -22.55 -1.60 -1.64
N THR A 111 -22.45 -2.28 -0.49
CA THR A 111 -23.60 -2.46 0.43
C THR A 111 -23.92 -1.24 1.28
N GLN A 112 -22.94 -0.36 1.49
CA GLN A 112 -22.99 0.77 2.41
C GLN A 112 -23.19 2.12 1.71
N GLU A 113 -23.40 2.16 0.40
CA GLU A 113 -23.87 3.35 -0.32
C GLU A 113 -25.25 3.77 0.22
N ASP A 114 -25.18 4.45 1.37
CA ASP A 114 -26.27 5.03 2.12
C ASP A 114 -26.70 6.33 1.45
N ASP A 115 -27.95 6.73 1.72
CA ASP A 115 -28.70 7.81 1.09
C ASP A 115 -28.15 9.22 1.38
N SER A 116 -26.85 9.48 1.23
CA SER A 116 -26.42 10.83 0.99
C SER A 116 -27.09 11.26 -0.30
N GLU A 117 -28.08 12.13 -0.16
CA GLU A 117 -28.52 13.04 -1.19
C GLU A 117 -27.24 13.72 -1.71
N GLU A 118 -26.53 13.08 -2.64
CA GLU A 118 -25.73 13.82 -3.59
C GLU A 118 -26.76 14.75 -4.19
N ASP A 119 -26.69 16.01 -3.77
CA ASP A 119 -27.40 17.11 -4.36
C ASP A 119 -27.17 16.94 -5.86
N ASP A 120 -28.17 16.40 -6.56
CA ASP A 120 -28.23 16.40 -8.00
C ASP A 120 -28.18 17.89 -8.36
N GLU A 121 -26.99 18.48 -8.48
CA GLU A 121 -26.82 19.89 -8.85
C GLU A 121 -27.49 20.14 -10.22
N ASP A 122 -27.68 19.07 -11.00
CA ASP A 122 -28.35 19.06 -12.30
C ASP A 122 -29.79 18.53 -12.27
N GLY A 123 -30.27 17.91 -11.19
CA GLY A 123 -31.64 17.40 -11.04
C GLY A 123 -32.10 16.36 -12.08
N GLU A 124 -31.18 15.69 -12.79
CA GLU A 124 -31.50 14.91 -13.99
C GLU A 124 -31.79 13.41 -13.75
N ARG A 125 -31.34 12.79 -12.65
CA ARG A 125 -31.50 11.34 -12.43
C ARG A 125 -32.71 11.00 -11.58
N SER A 126 -33.52 10.04 -12.04
CA SER A 126 -34.64 9.51 -11.24
C SER A 126 -34.12 8.69 -10.06
N ALA A 127 -34.87 8.66 -8.96
CA ALA A 127 -34.62 7.73 -7.87
C ALA A 127 -34.59 6.26 -8.33
N GLU A 128 -35.33 5.94 -9.40
CA GLU A 128 -35.32 4.61 -10.02
C GLU A 128 -33.98 4.31 -10.72
N ASP A 129 -33.38 5.28 -11.40
CA ASP A 129 -32.09 5.12 -12.08
C ASP A 129 -30.95 4.90 -11.06
N ARG A 130 -30.95 5.68 -9.97
CA ARG A 130 -29.97 5.52 -8.87
C ARG A 130 -30.09 4.16 -8.18
N ALA A 131 -31.32 3.69 -7.95
CA ALA A 131 -31.54 2.37 -7.37
C ALA A 131 -31.08 1.24 -8.31
N GLN A 132 -31.20 1.43 -9.62
CA GLN A 132 -30.73 0.46 -10.61
C GLN A 132 -29.19 0.43 -10.68
N GLU A 133 -28.52 1.59 -10.67
CA GLU A 133 -27.05 1.71 -10.65
C GLU A 133 -26.48 1.02 -9.40
N ARG A 134 -26.99 1.35 -8.20
CA ARG A 134 -26.60 0.66 -6.94
C ARG A 134 -26.78 -0.85 -6.99
N ALA A 135 -27.87 -1.32 -7.60
CA ALA A 135 -28.12 -2.75 -7.74
C ALA A 135 -27.16 -3.43 -8.74
N GLN A 136 -26.67 -2.69 -9.74
CA GLN A 136 -25.64 -3.16 -10.67
C GLN A 136 -24.29 -3.21 -9.96
N ASP A 137 -23.89 -2.15 -9.27
CA ASP A 137 -22.61 -2.09 -8.55
C ASP A 137 -22.50 -3.18 -7.48
N LEU A 138 -23.57 -3.42 -6.72
CA LEU A 138 -23.62 -4.51 -5.76
C LEU A 138 -23.50 -5.89 -6.44
N ALA A 139 -24.19 -6.10 -7.57
CA ALA A 139 -24.13 -7.36 -8.30
C ALA A 139 -22.73 -7.62 -8.88
N GLU A 140 -22.06 -6.59 -9.38
CA GLU A 140 -20.67 -6.67 -9.86
C GLU A 140 -19.71 -7.00 -8.70
N ALA A 141 -19.85 -6.32 -7.55
CA ALA A 141 -19.04 -6.61 -6.37
C ALA A 141 -19.27 -8.03 -5.81
N GLU A 142 -20.51 -8.54 -5.85
CA GLU A 142 -20.84 -9.93 -5.48
C GLU A 142 -20.17 -10.95 -6.44
N GLU A 143 -20.14 -10.66 -7.74
CA GLU A 143 -19.47 -11.51 -8.74
C GLU A 143 -17.95 -11.53 -8.54
N GLU A 144 -17.33 -10.37 -8.32
CA GLU A 144 -15.89 -10.25 -7.99
C GLU A 144 -15.55 -11.01 -6.71
N LEU A 145 -16.36 -10.85 -5.66
CA LEU A 145 -16.17 -11.55 -4.39
C LEU A 145 -16.23 -13.07 -4.57
N ALA A 146 -17.20 -13.56 -5.33
CA ALA A 146 -17.34 -14.98 -5.64
C ALA A 146 -16.18 -15.51 -6.50
N MET A 147 -15.71 -14.73 -7.46
CA MET A 147 -14.56 -15.05 -8.29
C MET A 147 -13.28 -15.17 -7.45
N HIS A 148 -12.99 -14.21 -6.60
CA HIS A 148 -11.78 -14.25 -5.76
C HIS A 148 -11.84 -15.33 -4.68
N MET A 149 -13.03 -15.62 -4.13
CA MET A 149 -13.23 -16.79 -3.27
C MET A 149 -12.93 -18.09 -4.03
N PHE A 150 -13.37 -18.21 -5.29
CA PHE A 150 -13.04 -19.38 -6.11
C PHE A 150 -11.54 -19.51 -6.33
N ASN A 151 -10.84 -18.43 -6.70
CA ASN A 151 -9.39 -18.42 -6.92
C ASN A 151 -8.64 -18.87 -5.65
N LEU A 152 -9.01 -18.31 -4.50
CA LEU A 152 -8.44 -18.68 -3.20
C LEU A 152 -8.65 -20.17 -2.89
N GLN A 153 -9.87 -20.69 -3.06
CA GLN A 153 -10.15 -22.10 -2.83
C GLN A 153 -9.38 -23.02 -3.79
N ALA A 154 -9.29 -22.64 -5.06
CA ALA A 154 -8.56 -23.41 -6.06
C ALA A 154 -7.08 -23.55 -5.68
N VAL A 155 -6.45 -22.48 -5.21
CA VAL A 155 -5.06 -22.51 -4.71
C VAL A 155 -4.96 -23.34 -3.43
N LEU A 156 -5.83 -23.12 -2.43
CA LEU A 156 -5.79 -23.84 -1.15
C LEU A 156 -5.95 -25.37 -1.29
N ARG A 157 -6.71 -25.85 -2.28
CA ARG A 157 -6.86 -27.29 -2.59
C ARG A 157 -5.55 -27.96 -3.01
N ARG A 158 -4.54 -27.19 -3.43
CA ARG A 158 -3.22 -27.68 -3.85
C ARG A 158 -2.18 -27.65 -2.73
N HIS A 159 -2.62 -27.42 -1.49
CA HIS A 159 -1.80 -27.45 -0.29
C HIS A 159 -0.58 -26.52 -0.33
N PRO A 160 -0.77 -25.21 -0.62
CA PRO A 160 0.32 -24.24 -0.59
C PRO A 160 0.92 -24.10 0.80
N ASP A 161 2.13 -23.56 0.88
CA ASP A 161 2.72 -23.12 2.14
C ASP A 161 1.95 -21.90 2.67
N VAL A 162 1.05 -22.16 3.62
CA VAL A 162 0.25 -21.13 4.30
C VAL A 162 1.08 -20.17 5.17
N ALA A 163 2.36 -20.46 5.42
CA ALA A 163 3.28 -19.57 6.11
C ALA A 163 4.12 -18.70 5.15
N ALA A 164 3.91 -18.83 3.83
CA ALA A 164 4.60 -18.01 2.84
C ALA A 164 4.37 -16.51 3.07
N ARG A 165 5.38 -15.72 2.70
CA ARG A 165 5.36 -14.25 2.81
C ARG A 165 5.83 -13.59 1.53
N ALA A 166 5.23 -12.47 1.17
CA ALA A 166 5.73 -11.56 0.13
C ALA A 166 6.99 -10.80 0.61
N ARG A 167 7.63 -10.06 -0.30
CA ARG A 167 8.87 -9.30 0.00
C ARG A 167 8.67 -8.19 1.02
N ASP A 168 7.48 -7.59 1.05
CA ASP A 168 7.08 -6.56 2.02
C ASP A 168 6.80 -7.13 3.42
N GLY A 169 6.72 -8.46 3.54
CA GLY A 169 6.44 -9.20 4.78
C GLY A 169 4.99 -9.63 4.94
N SER A 170 4.10 -9.28 3.99
CA SER A 170 2.68 -9.64 4.02
C SER A 170 2.49 -11.16 3.95
N ASP A 171 1.53 -11.68 4.72
CA ASP A 171 1.18 -13.10 4.80
C ASP A 171 -0.34 -13.31 4.66
N ALA A 172 -0.77 -14.53 4.31
CA ALA A 172 -2.16 -14.84 4.03
C ALA A 172 -3.09 -14.50 5.21
N MET A 173 -2.65 -14.82 6.43
CA MET A 173 -3.39 -14.54 7.66
C MET A 173 -3.51 -13.03 7.93
N GLY A 174 -2.50 -12.24 7.55
CA GLY A 174 -2.54 -10.78 7.58
C GLY A 174 -3.65 -10.21 6.69
N TYR A 175 -3.78 -10.66 5.44
CA TYR A 175 -4.87 -10.23 4.56
C TYR A 175 -6.24 -10.61 5.10
N ALA A 176 -6.41 -11.83 5.62
CA ALA A 176 -7.68 -12.24 6.25
C ALA A 176 -8.01 -11.41 7.49
N ALA A 177 -7.01 -11.05 8.29
CA ALA A 177 -7.22 -10.23 9.48
C ALA A 177 -7.57 -8.78 9.14
N ALA A 178 -6.92 -8.20 8.12
CA ALA A 178 -7.19 -6.85 7.63
C ALA A 178 -8.54 -6.71 6.91
N SER A 179 -9.14 -7.80 6.42
CA SER A 179 -10.47 -7.77 5.79
C SER A 179 -11.61 -7.71 6.81
N GLY A 180 -11.36 -8.07 8.07
CA GLY A 180 -12.40 -8.18 9.08
C GLY A 180 -13.30 -9.40 8.96
N SER A 181 -13.09 -10.31 7.98
CA SER A 181 -13.92 -11.50 7.79
C SER A 181 -13.48 -12.66 8.70
N ALA A 182 -14.35 -13.05 9.62
CA ALA A 182 -14.15 -14.23 10.45
C ALA A 182 -14.11 -15.52 9.62
N GLU A 183 -14.93 -15.62 8.56
CA GLU A 183 -14.96 -16.77 7.66
C GLU A 183 -13.63 -16.93 6.91
N PHE A 184 -13.01 -15.82 6.48
CA PHE A 184 -11.71 -15.86 5.82
C PHE A 184 -10.60 -16.31 6.78
N ILE A 185 -10.62 -15.84 8.04
CA ILE A 185 -9.71 -16.32 9.08
C ILE A 185 -9.91 -17.82 9.32
N ASP A 186 -11.15 -18.26 9.53
CA ASP A 186 -11.50 -19.67 9.77
C ASP A 186 -11.08 -20.58 8.61
N LEU A 187 -11.24 -20.10 7.37
CA LEU A 187 -10.76 -20.80 6.19
C LEU A 187 -9.25 -21.05 6.26
N LEU A 188 -8.44 -20.03 6.51
CA LEU A 188 -6.98 -20.19 6.59
C LEU A 188 -6.56 -21.04 7.79
N LEU A 189 -7.22 -20.90 8.95
CA LEU A 189 -6.98 -21.75 10.12
C LEU A 189 -7.26 -23.23 9.81
N SER A 190 -8.31 -23.52 9.04
CA SER A 190 -8.63 -24.89 8.62
C SER A 190 -7.57 -25.53 7.72
N HIS A 191 -6.80 -24.70 7.01
CA HIS A 191 -5.63 -25.09 6.21
C HIS A 191 -4.30 -25.03 6.98
N GLY A 192 -4.34 -24.82 8.30
CA GLY A 192 -3.17 -24.90 9.19
C GLY A 192 -2.41 -23.60 9.40
N ALA A 193 -2.92 -22.47 8.91
CA ALA A 193 -2.33 -21.16 9.17
C ALA A 193 -2.30 -20.85 10.67
N GLN A 194 -1.34 -20.04 11.10
CA GLN A 194 -1.15 -19.69 12.51
C GLN A 194 -1.31 -18.19 12.72
N VAL A 195 -1.93 -17.81 13.83
CA VAL A 195 -1.99 -16.42 14.29
C VAL A 195 -0.60 -16.00 14.74
N ASN A 196 -0.13 -14.87 14.25
CA ASN A 196 1.17 -14.29 14.61
C ASN A 196 1.03 -12.79 14.93
N ALA A 197 2.12 -12.13 15.33
CA ALA A 197 2.10 -10.70 15.66
C ALA A 197 1.70 -9.80 14.47
N GLY A 198 2.07 -10.20 13.25
CA GLY A 198 1.65 -9.53 12.01
C GLY A 198 0.14 -9.63 11.76
N THR A 199 -0.50 -10.71 12.18
CA THR A 199 -1.97 -10.86 12.14
C THR A 199 -2.67 -9.76 12.95
N PHE A 200 -2.17 -9.45 14.15
CA PHE A 200 -2.70 -8.35 14.95
C PHE A 200 -2.46 -6.99 14.31
N ALA A 201 -1.24 -6.76 13.77
CA ALA A 201 -0.92 -5.51 13.09
C ALA A 201 -1.88 -5.28 11.91
N ALA A 202 -2.08 -6.29 11.07
CA ALA A 202 -2.97 -6.20 9.91
C ALA A 202 -4.45 -5.98 10.30
N ALA A 203 -4.95 -6.66 11.34
CA ALA A 203 -6.31 -6.41 11.86
C ALA A 203 -6.49 -4.97 12.35
N VAL A 204 -5.46 -4.40 12.98
CA VAL A 204 -5.48 -3.02 13.47
C VAL A 204 -5.36 -2.03 12.30
N GLU A 205 -4.53 -2.30 11.28
CA GLU A 205 -4.44 -1.50 10.06
C GLU A 205 -5.77 -1.43 9.31
N GLY A 206 -6.48 -2.57 9.23
CA GLY A 206 -7.83 -2.66 8.66
C GLY A 206 -8.95 -2.17 9.57
N LEU A 207 -8.65 -1.71 10.80
CA LEU A 207 -9.63 -1.31 11.82
C LEU A 207 -10.70 -2.38 12.14
N ALA A 208 -10.35 -3.66 11.96
CA ALA A 208 -11.22 -4.80 12.18
C ALA A 208 -11.35 -5.14 13.68
N ILE A 209 -12.12 -4.34 14.42
CA ILE A 209 -12.21 -4.42 15.89
C ILE A 209 -12.67 -5.79 16.40
N ASP A 210 -13.63 -6.42 15.71
CA ASP A 210 -14.16 -7.73 16.14
C ASP A 210 -13.17 -8.86 15.90
N VAL A 211 -12.35 -8.76 14.85
CA VAL A 211 -11.21 -9.66 14.65
C VAL A 211 -10.19 -9.45 15.76
N VAL A 212 -9.80 -8.21 16.08
CA VAL A 212 -8.85 -7.92 17.16
C VAL A 212 -9.33 -8.48 18.50
N ARG A 213 -10.62 -8.34 18.83
CA ARG A 213 -11.23 -8.93 20.02
C ARG A 213 -11.11 -10.45 20.03
N THR A 214 -11.51 -11.09 18.93
CA THR A 214 -11.48 -12.55 18.78
C THR A 214 -10.05 -13.10 18.90
N LEU A 215 -9.08 -12.43 18.29
CA LEU A 215 -7.67 -12.80 18.41
C LEU A 215 -7.16 -12.59 19.84
N ALA A 216 -7.50 -11.48 20.49
CA ALA A 216 -7.07 -11.16 21.84
C ALA A 216 -7.50 -12.21 22.88
N ASP A 217 -8.70 -12.79 22.74
CA ASP A 217 -9.24 -13.80 23.66
C ASP A 217 -8.30 -14.99 23.91
N ARG A 218 -7.48 -15.36 22.92
CA ARG A 218 -6.55 -16.50 23.01
C ARG A 218 -5.10 -16.12 22.76
N HIS A 219 -4.85 -14.99 22.11
CA HIS A 219 -3.55 -14.62 21.56
C HIS A 219 -3.10 -13.20 21.93
N ALA A 220 -3.68 -12.57 22.97
CA ALA A 220 -3.27 -11.22 23.41
C ALA A 220 -1.75 -11.04 23.61
N HIS A 221 -1.02 -12.10 23.98
CA HIS A 221 0.45 -12.06 24.12
C HIS A 221 1.22 -11.85 22.80
N LEU A 222 0.56 -12.02 21.65
CA LEU A 222 1.13 -11.74 20.32
C LEU A 222 0.91 -10.30 19.87
N ALA A 223 0.09 -9.52 20.59
CA ALA A 223 -0.15 -8.12 20.29
C ALA A 223 1.15 -7.31 20.43
N ALA A 224 1.55 -6.62 19.36
CA ALA A 224 2.77 -5.84 19.37
C ALA A 224 2.62 -4.56 20.23
N PRO A 225 3.69 -4.07 20.88
CA PRO A 225 3.62 -2.86 21.71
C PRO A 225 3.21 -1.59 20.95
N ASN A 226 3.42 -1.55 19.63
CA ASN A 226 3.19 -0.38 18.80
C ASN A 226 1.80 -0.32 18.14
N LEU A 227 0.88 -1.23 18.47
CA LEU A 227 -0.43 -1.30 17.80
C LEU A 227 -1.26 -0.01 17.98
N VAL A 228 -1.13 0.69 19.11
CA VAL A 228 -1.81 1.99 19.31
C VAL A 228 -1.40 2.97 18.23
N LEU A 229 -0.09 3.04 17.93
CA LEU A 229 0.40 3.91 16.86
C LEU A 229 -0.13 3.48 15.50
N VAL A 230 -0.14 2.17 15.21
CA VAL A 230 -0.68 1.63 13.95
C VAL A 230 -2.13 2.08 13.74
N ALA A 231 -2.99 1.94 14.75
CA ALA A 231 -4.37 2.41 14.68
C ALA A 231 -4.50 3.92 14.39
N CYS A 232 -3.60 4.73 14.95
CA CYS A 232 -3.62 6.19 14.77
C CYS A 232 -3.19 6.65 13.37
N THR A 233 -2.51 5.80 12.57
CA THR A 233 -2.05 6.16 11.22
C THR A 233 -3.12 6.09 10.14
N SER A 234 -4.23 5.42 10.41
CA SER A 234 -5.37 5.37 9.50
C SER A 234 -6.06 6.74 9.39
N SER A 235 -6.74 7.00 8.27
CA SER A 235 -7.50 8.23 8.07
C SER A 235 -8.55 8.46 9.19
N SER A 236 -8.82 9.72 9.51
CA SER A 236 -9.68 10.13 10.65
C SER A 236 -11.17 9.89 10.41
N ASP A 237 -11.61 9.87 9.15
CA ASP A 237 -12.97 9.58 8.72
C ASP A 237 -13.36 8.09 8.86
N ARG A 238 -12.38 7.19 9.04
CA ARG A 238 -12.67 5.76 9.13
C ARG A 238 -13.45 5.40 10.39
N PRO A 239 -14.55 4.65 10.26
CA PRO A 239 -15.33 4.19 11.41
C PRO A 239 -14.48 3.29 12.32
N HIS A 240 -14.89 3.17 13.58
CA HIS A 240 -14.25 2.35 14.61
C HIS A 240 -12.82 2.73 15.03
N LYS A 241 -12.16 3.73 14.41
CA LYS A 241 -10.79 4.13 14.78
C LYS A 241 -10.64 4.48 16.26
N LEU A 242 -11.50 5.34 16.79
CA LEU A 242 -11.50 5.69 18.22
C LEU A 242 -11.75 4.47 19.11
N GLU A 243 -12.68 3.60 18.71
CA GLU A 243 -13.01 2.39 19.45
C GLU A 243 -11.82 1.42 19.48
N MET A 244 -11.14 1.24 18.35
CA MET A 244 -9.90 0.46 18.24
C MET A 244 -8.82 1.01 19.17
N VAL A 245 -8.53 2.30 19.11
CA VAL A 245 -7.52 2.93 19.98
C VAL A 245 -7.85 2.71 21.47
N LYS A 246 -9.12 2.91 21.87
CA LYS A 246 -9.57 2.65 23.25
C LYS A 246 -9.37 1.20 23.65
N TYR A 247 -9.76 0.25 22.80
CA TYR A 247 -9.61 -1.17 23.08
C TYR A 247 -8.13 -1.55 23.27
N LEU A 248 -7.26 -1.09 22.38
CA LEU A 248 -5.82 -1.36 22.45
C LEU A 248 -5.20 -0.83 23.76
N VAL A 249 -5.56 0.38 24.19
CA VAL A 249 -5.05 1.00 25.42
C VAL A 249 -5.62 0.33 26.67
N GLU A 250 -6.94 0.14 26.73
CA GLU A 250 -7.64 -0.30 27.95
C GLU A 250 -7.56 -1.81 28.17
N HIS A 251 -7.60 -2.61 27.10
CA HIS A 251 -7.72 -4.07 27.18
C HIS A 251 -6.43 -4.80 26.79
N LEU A 252 -5.62 -4.23 25.88
CA LEU A 252 -4.32 -4.79 25.51
C LEU A 252 -3.13 -4.06 26.15
N HIS A 253 -3.39 -3.09 27.02
CA HIS A 253 -2.36 -2.30 27.73
C HIS A 253 -1.34 -1.65 26.78
N GLY A 254 -1.82 -1.22 25.61
CA GLY A 254 -1.00 -0.54 24.61
C GLY A 254 -0.41 0.76 25.16
N ASP A 255 0.86 1.01 24.83
CA ASP A 255 1.56 2.21 25.26
C ASP A 255 1.11 3.41 24.40
N VAL A 256 0.44 4.37 25.04
CA VAL A 256 0.01 5.64 24.41
C VAL A 256 1.18 6.50 23.94
N ASN A 257 2.39 6.22 24.42
CA ASN A 257 3.64 6.87 24.02
C ASN A 257 4.55 5.93 23.22
N ALA A 258 4.02 4.84 22.68
CA ALA A 258 4.78 3.88 21.89
C ALA A 258 5.55 4.58 20.78
N ARG A 259 6.86 4.32 20.72
CA ARG A 259 7.74 4.85 19.68
C ARG A 259 8.07 3.74 18.70
N THR A 260 7.65 3.88 17.46
CA THR A 260 8.10 2.98 16.40
C THR A 260 8.46 3.77 15.15
N ASN A 261 9.26 3.15 14.29
CA ASN A 261 9.51 3.66 12.95
C ASN A 261 8.20 3.56 12.16
N LEU A 262 7.40 4.62 12.19
CA LEU A 262 6.32 4.81 11.23
C LEU A 262 6.95 4.72 9.85
N SER A 263 6.57 3.71 9.08
CA SER A 263 6.73 3.76 7.64
C SER A 263 5.55 4.57 7.11
N MET A 264 5.70 5.89 7.13
CA MET A 264 4.82 6.74 6.34
C MET A 264 5.16 6.49 4.89
N TRP A 265 4.14 6.20 4.08
CA TRP A 265 4.28 6.25 2.63
C TRP A 265 4.76 7.65 2.26
N SER A 266 5.66 7.76 1.30
CA SER A 266 6.00 9.00 0.59
C SER A 266 6.13 8.63 -0.89
N MET A 267 6.02 9.60 -1.80
CA MET A 267 6.24 9.34 -3.23
C MET A 267 7.64 8.78 -3.51
N GLN A 268 8.63 8.98 -2.62
CA GLN A 268 9.98 8.41 -2.73
C GLN A 268 10.17 7.11 -1.90
N GLY A 269 9.10 6.52 -1.34
CA GLY A 269 9.14 5.29 -0.55
C GLY A 269 8.91 5.49 0.96
N ARG A 270 9.18 4.47 1.78
CA ARG A 270 8.89 4.49 3.23
C ARG A 270 9.85 5.44 3.98
N VAL A 271 9.36 6.58 4.45
CA VAL A 271 10.12 7.45 5.39
C VAL A 271 9.93 6.90 6.80
N ARG A 272 11.03 6.57 7.48
CA ARG A 272 11.00 6.07 8.87
C ARG A 272 11.03 7.23 9.85
N ARG A 273 9.88 7.58 10.43
CA ARG A 273 9.81 8.55 11.54
C ARG A 273 9.53 7.83 12.84
N GLN A 274 10.28 8.11 13.92
CA GLN A 274 9.89 7.65 15.26
C GLN A 274 8.78 8.55 15.82
N GLY A 275 7.59 8.45 15.25
CA GLY A 275 6.42 9.18 15.73
C GLY A 275 5.80 8.50 16.96
N THR A 276 4.96 9.26 17.68
CA THR A 276 4.09 8.75 18.74
C THR A 276 2.63 8.69 18.25
N PRO A 277 1.73 7.95 18.93
CA PRO A 277 0.31 7.95 18.60
C PRO A 277 -0.30 9.36 18.49
N LEU A 278 0.10 10.27 19.39
CA LEU A 278 -0.35 11.66 19.36
C LEU A 278 0.11 12.41 18.11
N MET A 279 1.34 12.19 17.64
CA MET A 279 1.82 12.79 16.39
C MET A 279 1.07 12.25 15.17
N ALA A 280 0.77 10.96 15.14
CA ALA A 280 -0.02 10.37 14.05
C ALA A 280 -1.45 10.91 14.04
N ALA A 281 -2.11 11.01 15.20
CA ALA A 281 -3.45 11.58 15.30
C ALA A 281 -3.47 13.08 14.93
N ALA A 282 -2.42 13.83 15.28
CA ALA A 282 -2.26 15.24 14.89
C ALA A 282 -2.01 15.43 13.38
N LEU A 283 -1.41 14.45 12.71
CA LEU A 283 -1.21 14.48 11.25
C LEU A 283 -2.52 14.25 10.49
N THR A 284 -3.43 13.45 11.05
CA THR A 284 -4.71 13.10 10.44
C THR A 284 -5.87 13.99 10.93
N ASP A 285 -5.57 15.07 11.66
CA ASP A 285 -6.55 15.95 12.32
C ASP A 285 -7.64 15.21 13.12
N ASP A 286 -7.26 14.11 13.80
CA ASP A 286 -8.23 13.25 14.50
C ASP A 286 -8.47 13.75 15.93
N LEU A 287 -9.33 14.76 16.06
CA LEU A 287 -9.60 15.42 17.35
C LEU A 287 -10.09 14.44 18.42
N ALA A 288 -10.91 13.46 18.03
CA ALA A 288 -11.47 12.49 18.96
C ALA A 288 -10.40 11.54 19.52
N VAL A 289 -9.53 11.00 18.66
CA VAL A 289 -8.39 10.17 19.08
C VAL A 289 -7.38 10.99 19.87
N MET A 290 -7.08 12.23 19.46
CA MET A 290 -6.16 13.11 20.20
C MET A 290 -6.66 13.40 21.61
N GLY A 291 -7.93 13.78 21.76
CA GLY A 291 -8.54 14.03 23.07
C GLY A 291 -8.45 12.81 23.97
N TYR A 292 -8.69 11.62 23.43
CA TYR A 292 -8.51 10.38 24.17
C TYR A 292 -7.05 10.14 24.58
N LEU A 293 -6.11 10.19 23.63
CA LEU A 293 -4.68 9.95 23.89
C LEU A 293 -4.12 10.90 24.95
N LEU A 294 -4.45 12.19 24.87
CA LEU A 294 -4.05 13.19 25.86
C LEU A 294 -4.66 12.90 27.24
N SER A 295 -5.94 12.52 27.30
CA SER A 295 -6.58 12.10 28.56
C SER A 295 -5.96 10.83 29.15
N ALA A 296 -5.41 9.96 28.30
CA ALA A 296 -4.73 8.72 28.67
C ALA A 296 -3.23 8.92 28.99
N GLY A 297 -2.72 10.16 28.95
CA GLY A 297 -1.34 10.49 29.34
C GLY A 297 -0.32 10.47 28.21
N ALA A 298 -0.74 10.71 26.96
CA ALA A 298 0.18 10.95 25.87
C ALA A 298 1.06 12.20 26.15
N ASP A 299 2.36 12.08 25.90
CA ASP A 299 3.34 13.14 26.09
C ASP A 299 3.26 14.15 24.94
N VAL A 300 2.66 15.31 25.23
CA VAL A 300 2.54 16.44 24.30
C VAL A 300 3.89 17.02 23.88
N HIS A 301 4.95 16.79 24.65
CA HIS A 301 6.30 17.29 24.40
C HIS A 301 7.20 16.27 23.73
N ALA A 302 6.69 15.07 23.42
CA ALA A 302 7.45 14.08 22.69
C ALA A 302 7.94 14.64 21.35
N VAL A 303 9.13 14.23 20.93
CA VAL A 303 9.72 14.60 19.64
C VAL A 303 10.08 13.38 18.81
N ASP A 304 9.96 13.48 17.49
CA ASP A 304 10.45 12.47 16.55
C ASP A 304 11.98 12.53 16.38
N VAL A 305 12.54 11.75 15.45
CA VAL A 305 14.00 11.74 15.16
C VAL A 305 14.53 13.06 14.59
N TYR A 306 13.65 13.94 14.11
CA TYR A 306 13.98 15.25 13.57
C TYR A 306 13.68 16.36 14.58
N GLY A 307 13.26 16.04 15.80
CA GLY A 307 12.89 17.05 16.80
C GLY A 307 11.49 17.64 16.60
N ASN A 308 10.66 17.06 15.73
CA ASN A 308 9.28 17.53 15.50
C ASN A 308 8.37 17.07 16.65
N THR A 309 7.61 18.00 17.22
CA THR A 309 6.52 17.76 18.20
C THR A 309 5.19 17.52 17.49
N ALA A 310 4.14 17.12 18.23
CA ALA A 310 2.79 16.98 17.65
C ALA A 310 2.31 18.25 16.91
N LEU A 311 2.62 19.46 17.40
CA LEU A 311 2.28 20.71 16.71
C LEU A 311 2.98 20.85 15.35
N HIS A 312 4.20 20.33 15.19
CA HIS A 312 4.86 20.33 13.87
C HIS A 312 4.13 19.41 12.88
N TYR A 313 3.48 18.34 13.36
CA TYR A 313 2.72 17.43 12.50
C TYR A 313 1.40 18.05 12.01
N CYS A 314 0.83 19.01 12.76
CA CYS A 314 -0.36 19.75 12.33
C CYS A 314 -0.12 20.62 11.08
N SER A 315 1.14 20.95 10.75
CA SER A 315 1.45 21.84 9.62
C SER A 315 1.45 21.14 8.27
N GLY A 316 1.16 19.83 8.19
CA GLY A 316 1.22 19.04 6.95
C GLY A 316 2.63 18.81 6.37
N GLN A 317 3.60 19.67 6.67
CA GLN A 317 4.97 19.64 6.11
C GLN A 317 5.94 18.65 6.77
N THR A 318 5.48 17.75 7.64
CA THR A 318 6.33 16.63 8.07
C THR A 318 6.56 15.60 6.96
N TRP A 319 6.10 15.86 5.74
CA TRP A 319 6.50 15.16 4.52
C TRP A 319 7.72 15.90 3.94
N ILE A 320 8.92 15.30 3.99
CA ILE A 320 10.11 15.95 3.44
C ILE A 320 10.01 15.91 1.91
N ALA A 321 9.87 17.09 1.32
CA ALA A 321 10.20 17.55 -0.04
C ALA A 321 10.36 16.52 -1.18
N GLY A 322 9.46 16.63 -2.16
CA GLY A 322 9.60 16.19 -3.55
C GLY A 322 8.67 17.01 -4.46
N ASP A 323 8.99 17.14 -5.76
CA ASP A 323 8.32 17.99 -6.78
C ASP A 323 6.87 17.58 -7.14
N THR A 324 6.05 17.23 -6.17
CA THR A 324 4.69 16.72 -6.41
C THR A 324 3.72 17.29 -5.40
N ASP A 325 2.55 17.68 -5.91
CA ASP A 325 1.48 18.37 -5.19
C ASP A 325 1.30 17.85 -3.76
N ALA A 326 1.36 18.79 -2.81
CA ALA A 326 1.11 18.52 -1.40
C ALA A 326 -0.30 17.93 -1.25
N MET A 327 -0.41 16.63 -0.94
CA MET A 327 -1.67 16.07 -0.43
C MET A 327 -1.85 16.61 0.99
N TRP A 328 -2.54 17.75 1.06
CA TRP A 328 -2.94 18.41 2.28
C TRP A 328 -4.01 17.58 2.99
N PHE A 329 -3.65 16.99 4.14
CA PHE A 329 -4.60 16.34 5.06
C PHE A 329 -5.07 17.28 6.16
N ALA A 330 -4.64 18.55 6.18
CA ALA A 330 -5.11 19.49 7.20
C ALA A 330 -6.55 19.90 6.88
N GLY A 331 -7.50 19.13 7.40
CA GLY A 331 -8.93 19.37 7.23
C GLY A 331 -9.38 20.66 7.90
N GLU A 332 -10.68 20.92 7.86
CA GLU A 332 -11.29 22.11 8.50
C GLU A 332 -11.06 22.16 10.03
N GLU A 333 -10.67 21.04 10.65
CA GLU A 333 -10.49 20.88 12.10
C GLU A 333 -9.09 21.23 12.61
N ASN A 334 -8.13 21.56 11.74
CA ASN A 334 -6.74 21.83 12.13
C ASN A 334 -6.60 22.88 13.25
N ALA A 335 -7.44 23.92 13.22
CA ALA A 335 -7.46 24.94 14.28
C ALA A 335 -7.87 24.37 15.65
N GLN A 336 -8.80 23.41 15.69
CA GLN A 336 -9.25 22.76 16.92
C GLN A 336 -8.19 21.82 17.47
N VAL A 337 -7.51 21.10 16.58
CA VAL A 337 -6.37 20.22 16.87
C VAL A 337 -5.22 20.99 17.52
N VAL A 338 -4.82 22.12 16.94
CA VAL A 338 -3.78 23.00 17.47
C VAL A 338 -4.18 23.56 18.84
N GLU A 339 -5.42 24.01 18.99
CA GLU A 339 -5.93 24.53 20.25
C GLU A 339 -5.95 23.46 21.35
N LEU A 340 -6.36 22.22 21.02
CA LEU A 340 -6.33 21.10 21.95
C LEU A 340 -4.91 20.81 22.44
N LEU A 341 -3.91 20.79 21.55
CA LEU A 341 -2.51 20.61 21.92
C LEU A 341 -2.01 21.74 22.84
N ARG A 342 -2.37 23.00 22.54
CA ARG A 342 -2.02 24.16 23.39
C ARG A 342 -2.63 24.07 24.78
N GLN A 343 -3.90 23.68 24.89
CA GLN A 343 -4.57 23.47 26.17
C GLN A 343 -3.87 22.43 27.03
N HIS A 344 -3.25 21.44 26.39
CA HIS A 344 -2.44 20.41 27.03
C HIS A 344 -0.96 20.78 27.21
N GLY A 345 -0.57 22.02 26.87
CA GLY A 345 0.76 22.56 27.16
C GLY A 345 1.77 22.46 26.04
N ALA A 346 1.36 22.18 24.80
CA ALA A 346 2.26 22.17 23.65
C ALA A 346 2.98 23.52 23.46
N ASP A 347 4.27 23.48 23.13
CA ASP A 347 5.10 24.68 22.90
C ASP A 347 5.07 25.09 21.43
N ASP A 348 4.36 26.20 21.14
CA ASP A 348 4.30 26.81 19.80
C ASP A 348 5.67 27.25 19.26
N ASN A 349 6.67 27.42 20.14
CA ASN A 349 8.01 27.88 19.77
C ASN A 349 9.05 26.75 19.79
N ALA A 350 8.63 25.49 19.97
CA ALA A 350 9.53 24.35 19.92
C ALA A 350 10.25 24.35 18.56
N ARG A 351 11.59 24.23 18.57
CA ARG A 351 12.38 24.18 17.34
C ARG A 351 12.81 22.76 17.05
N ASN A 352 12.51 22.27 15.85
CA ASN A 352 13.04 21.00 15.37
C ASN A 352 14.55 21.08 15.05
N ALA A 353 15.13 19.98 14.58
CA ALA A 353 16.56 19.89 14.25
C ALA A 353 16.98 20.84 13.11
N ALA A 354 16.05 21.29 12.27
CA ALA A 354 16.28 22.31 11.25
C ALA A 354 16.15 23.75 11.79
N GLY A 355 15.88 23.90 13.09
CA GLY A 355 15.65 25.19 13.72
C GLY A 355 14.28 25.80 13.44
N ARG A 356 13.37 25.07 12.77
CA ARG A 356 12.03 25.54 12.39
C ARG A 356 11.04 25.28 13.53
N THR A 357 10.14 26.24 13.76
CA THR A 357 8.97 26.10 14.64
C THR A 357 7.79 25.48 13.88
N PRO A 358 6.73 25.02 14.57
CA PRO A 358 5.49 24.61 13.92
C PRO A 358 4.93 25.68 12.97
N ALA A 359 4.97 26.95 13.38
CA ALA A 359 4.49 28.07 12.56
C ALA A 359 5.39 28.33 11.34
N ASP A 360 6.71 28.15 11.47
CA ASP A 360 7.63 28.26 10.33
C ASP A 360 7.31 27.22 9.25
N LEU A 361 6.88 26.01 9.65
CA LEU A 361 6.43 24.98 8.71
C LEU A 361 5.07 25.30 8.08
N ALA A 362 4.16 25.95 8.79
CA ALA A 362 2.85 26.33 8.22
C ALA A 362 2.93 27.51 7.25
N ALA A 363 3.99 28.33 7.33
CA ALA A 363 4.14 29.57 6.55
C ALA A 363 4.84 29.40 5.19
N ASP A 364 5.56 28.29 4.96
CA ASP A 364 6.26 27.99 3.69
C ASP A 364 5.29 27.66 2.53
N GLU A 365 3.97 27.80 2.72
CA GLU A 365 2.91 27.48 1.74
C GLU A 365 2.13 28.70 1.20
N ALA A 366 2.46 29.93 1.63
CA ALA A 366 1.89 31.18 1.11
C ALA A 366 2.86 31.89 0.16
#